data_AF-A0A8H4PPL4-F1
#
_entry.id   AF-A0A8H4PPL4-F1
#
_cell.length_a   1.000
_cell.length_b   1.000
_cell.length_c   1.000
_cell.angle_alpha   90.00
_cell.angle_beta   90.00
_cell.angle_gamma   90.00
#
_symmetry.space_group_name_H-M   'P 1'
#
loop_
_entity.id
_entity.type
_entity.pdbx_description
1 polymer ?
#
loop_
_entity_poly.entity_id
_entity_poly.type
_entity_poly.pdbx_seq_one_letter_code
_entity_poly.pdbx_strand_id
1 'polypeptide(L)'
;MRYNQLRRLRRLSSSSSSASSRCSCQSHDNDGRGRQDSTASAPRRSCEGMTAAETRGLWQCMLELQRRYGCYNSTRIDLAVHAGDEGARLMPNPFIMDTLNNSVVDLPAEGWQKLHGCLLRSAPPSPTEPKPKRGFWRSRH
;
A
#
# COMPACT_ATOMS: atom_id res chain seq x y z
N MET A 1 12.75 -26.20 -3.39
CA MET A 1 11.76 -25.20 -2.95
C MET A 1 12.12 -24.74 -1.53
N ARG A 2 13.05 -23.79 -1.39
CA ARG A 2 13.54 -23.28 -0.10
C ARG A 2 13.05 -21.84 0.10
N TYR A 3 12.73 -21.53 1.36
CA TYR A 3 12.40 -20.25 1.99
C TYR A 3 10.93 -20.00 2.29
N ASN A 4 10.59 -20.23 3.57
CA ASN A 4 9.71 -19.44 4.47
C ASN A 4 9.20 -20.26 5.67
N GLN A 5 10.06 -21.09 6.27
CA GLN A 5 9.78 -21.79 7.54
C GLN A 5 10.26 -21.02 8.79
N LEU A 6 10.60 -19.72 8.66
CA LEU A 6 11.20 -18.92 9.73
C LEU A 6 10.34 -17.73 10.17
N ARG A 7 9.02 -17.91 10.27
CA ARG A 7 8.14 -16.90 10.92
C ARG A 7 7.28 -17.46 12.07
N ARG A 8 7.55 -18.69 12.53
CA ARG A 8 6.75 -19.35 13.57
C ARG A 8 7.25 -19.21 15.01
N LEU A 9 8.34 -18.49 15.27
CA LEU A 9 8.93 -18.36 16.62
C LEU A 9 9.43 -16.93 16.94
N ARG A 10 8.52 -15.95 16.99
CA ARG A 10 8.81 -14.69 17.70
C ARG A 10 7.63 -14.27 18.58
N ARG A 11 7.06 -15.23 19.28
CA ARG A 11 6.16 -15.00 20.41
C ARG A 11 6.87 -15.49 21.67
N LEU A 12 6.97 -14.59 22.65
CA LEU A 12 7.54 -14.72 23.99
C LEU A 12 9.06 -14.47 24.09
N SER A 13 9.41 -13.31 24.66
CA SER A 13 10.25 -13.22 25.87
C SER A 13 10.29 -11.78 26.37
N SER A 14 9.58 -11.56 27.48
CA SER A 14 9.81 -10.44 28.39
C SER A 14 11.18 -10.63 29.05
N SER A 15 12.03 -9.59 29.05
CA SER A 15 13.11 -9.43 30.03
C SER A 15 13.32 -7.95 30.30
N SER A 16 12.87 -7.55 31.49
CA SER A 16 13.22 -6.34 32.23
C SER A 16 14.73 -6.16 32.36
N SER A 17 15.22 -4.92 32.22
CA SER A 17 16.35 -4.39 32.99
C SER A 17 16.44 -2.87 32.83
N SER A 18 16.42 -2.20 33.96
CA SER A 18 16.44 -0.76 34.19
C SER A 18 17.82 -0.15 33.97
N ALA A 19 17.90 1.05 33.43
CA ALA A 19 19.00 1.98 33.69
C ALA A 19 18.49 3.43 33.56
N SER A 20 18.58 4.14 34.68
CA SER A 20 18.20 5.54 34.87
C SER A 20 19.14 6.49 34.11
N SER A 21 18.58 7.55 33.52
CA SER A 21 19.31 8.79 33.26
C SER A 21 18.38 10.00 33.40
N ARG A 22 18.83 10.96 34.21
CA ARG A 22 18.17 12.22 34.57
C ARG A 22 18.39 13.27 33.47
N CYS A 23 17.37 14.04 33.13
CA CYS A 23 17.37 15.51 32.91
C CYS A 23 16.06 15.92 32.20
N SER A 24 15.18 16.67 32.88
CA SER A 24 15.09 18.14 32.91
C SER A 24 14.01 18.66 31.96
N CYS A 25 12.97 19.22 32.56
CA CYS A 25 11.91 19.97 31.91
C CYS A 25 12.43 21.30 31.35
N GLN A 26 12.10 21.60 30.10
CA GLN A 26 11.96 22.98 29.63
C GLN A 26 11.01 23.05 28.43
N SER A 27 9.93 23.81 28.62
CA SER A 27 8.93 24.18 27.63
C SER A 27 9.38 25.42 26.84
N HIS A 28 9.08 25.42 25.53
CA HIS A 28 8.77 26.57 24.65
C HIS A 28 9.94 27.57 24.41
N ASP A 29 10.21 28.15 23.24
CA ASP A 29 9.36 28.67 22.16
C ASP A 29 10.07 28.63 20.78
N ASN A 30 9.25 28.45 19.74
CA ASN A 30 9.22 29.22 18.49
C ASN A 30 10.54 29.67 17.83
N ASP A 31 10.92 29.02 16.71
CA ASP A 31 11.27 29.80 15.51
C ASP A 31 11.01 28.98 14.23
N GLY A 32 10.07 29.49 13.45
CA GLY A 32 10.13 29.61 12.00
C GLY A 32 10.74 28.50 11.13
N ARG A 33 9.93 28.17 10.12
CA ARG A 33 10.30 27.81 8.73
C ARG A 33 10.25 26.33 8.39
N GLY A 34 9.19 25.99 7.68
CA GLY A 34 9.18 24.83 6.80
C GLY A 34 7.84 24.13 6.71
N ARG A 35 6.80 24.85 6.27
CA ARG A 35 5.71 24.21 5.53
C ARG A 35 6.35 23.62 4.26
N GLN A 36 6.92 22.43 4.37
CA GLN A 36 7.27 21.63 3.21
C GLN A 36 5.96 21.04 2.72
N ASP A 37 5.27 21.87 1.92
CA ASP A 37 4.35 21.40 0.90
C ASP A 37 5.18 20.55 -0.07
N SER A 38 5.43 19.30 0.31
CA SER A 38 5.91 18.31 -0.64
C SER A 38 4.70 17.83 -1.42
N THR A 39 4.24 18.67 -2.35
CA THR A 39 3.55 18.24 -3.57
C THR A 39 4.51 17.48 -4.49
N ALA A 40 5.27 16.53 -3.92
CA ALA A 40 5.74 15.39 -4.66
C ALA A 40 4.59 14.40 -4.60
N SER A 41 3.85 14.29 -5.70
CA SER A 41 2.82 13.27 -5.92
C SER A 41 3.46 11.89 -5.81
N ALA A 42 3.74 11.44 -4.59
CA ALA A 42 3.85 10.03 -4.30
C ALA A 42 2.52 9.43 -4.79
N PRO A 43 2.54 8.47 -5.72
CA PRO A 43 1.32 7.85 -6.21
C PRO A 43 0.55 7.40 -4.98
N ARG A 44 -0.66 7.96 -4.80
CA ARG A 44 -1.44 7.80 -3.58
C ARG A 44 -1.59 6.31 -3.33
N ARG A 45 -0.84 5.79 -2.36
CA ARG A 45 -0.96 4.41 -1.86
C ARG A 45 -2.20 4.28 -0.99
N SER A 46 -3.29 4.91 -1.42
CA SER A 46 -4.48 5.08 -0.63
C SER A 46 -5.68 4.52 -1.35
N CYS A 47 -6.56 3.89 -0.58
CA CYS A 47 -7.87 3.42 -0.97
C CYS A 47 -8.90 4.55 -1.11
N GLU A 48 -8.51 5.82 -0.88
CA GLU A 48 -9.41 6.97 -0.97
C GLU A 48 -10.05 7.08 -2.36
N GLY A 49 -11.39 7.15 -2.41
CA GLY A 49 -12.16 7.25 -3.64
C GLY A 49 -12.48 5.93 -4.34
N MET A 50 -12.03 4.79 -3.82
CA MET A 50 -12.35 3.47 -4.38
C MET A 50 -13.77 3.01 -4.02
N THR A 51 -14.44 2.38 -4.98
CA THR A 51 -15.66 1.62 -4.75
C THR A 51 -15.38 0.32 -4.00
N ALA A 52 -16.40 -0.28 -3.38
CA ALA A 52 -16.25 -1.54 -2.64
C ALA A 52 -15.72 -2.69 -3.52
N ALA A 53 -16.08 -2.71 -4.81
CA ALA A 53 -15.59 -3.70 -5.76
C ALA A 53 -14.09 -3.51 -6.05
N GLU A 54 -13.65 -2.27 -6.20
CA GLU A 54 -12.24 -1.91 -6.40
C GLU A 54 -11.40 -2.21 -5.16
N THR A 55 -11.89 -1.85 -3.96
CA THR A 55 -11.24 -2.20 -2.70
C THR A 55 -11.07 -3.72 -2.57
N ARG A 56 -12.07 -4.50 -2.99
CA ARG A 56 -11.98 -5.97 -3.01
C ARG A 56 -10.94 -6.48 -4.00
N GLY A 57 -10.85 -5.88 -5.18
CA GLY A 57 -9.80 -6.20 -6.16
C GLY A 57 -8.40 -5.89 -5.64
N LEU A 58 -8.23 -4.75 -4.96
CA LEU A 58 -6.98 -4.39 -4.29
C LEU A 58 -6.63 -5.38 -3.18
N TRP A 59 -7.59 -5.79 -2.36
CA TRP A 59 -7.36 -6.79 -1.34
C TRP A 59 -6.87 -8.13 -1.93
N GLN A 60 -7.50 -8.61 -3.00
CA GLN A 60 -7.04 -9.81 -3.70
C GLN A 60 -5.61 -9.66 -4.24
N CYS A 61 -5.30 -8.48 -4.78
CA CYS A 61 -3.96 -8.13 -5.24
C CYS A 61 -2.93 -8.18 -4.11
N MET A 62 -3.26 -7.63 -2.92
CA MET A 62 -2.40 -7.71 -1.72
C MET A 62 -2.16 -9.16 -1.27
N LEU A 63 -3.19 -10.01 -1.25
CA LEU A 63 -3.06 -11.43 -0.89
C LEU A 63 -2.17 -12.19 -1.87
N GLU A 64 -2.26 -11.88 -3.16
CA GLU A 64 -1.41 -12.50 -4.17
C GLU A 64 0.06 -12.09 -4.02
N LEU A 65 0.31 -10.81 -3.76
CA LEU A 65 1.66 -10.30 -3.48
C LEU A 65 2.24 -10.97 -2.23
N GLN A 66 1.43 -11.17 -1.18
CA GLN A 66 1.88 -11.92 -0.01
C GLN A 66 2.25 -13.36 -0.35
N ARG A 67 1.40 -14.09 -1.10
CA ARG A 67 1.69 -15.47 -1.51
C ARG A 67 3.00 -15.58 -2.29
N ARG A 68 3.28 -14.60 -3.15
CA ARG A 68 4.41 -14.64 -4.07
C ARG A 68 5.72 -14.16 -3.44
N TYR A 69 5.67 -13.14 -2.60
CA TYR A 69 6.86 -12.44 -2.11
C TYR A 69 6.99 -12.41 -0.57
N GLY A 70 5.92 -12.67 0.19
CA GLY A 70 5.95 -12.62 1.67
C GLY A 70 6.26 -11.23 2.24
N CYS A 71 5.93 -10.19 1.48
CA CYS A 71 6.32 -8.79 1.69
C CYS A 71 5.52 -8.04 2.76
N TYR A 72 4.39 -8.58 3.20
CA TYR A 72 3.61 -8.04 4.31
C TYR A 72 3.98 -8.72 5.63
N ASN A 73 4.18 -7.92 6.67
CA ASN A 73 4.33 -8.38 8.05
C ASN A 73 3.01 -8.19 8.81
N SER A 74 1.98 -8.94 8.43
CA SER A 74 0.65 -8.82 9.02
C SER A 74 -0.01 -10.17 9.19
N THR A 75 -0.30 -10.53 10.44
CA THR A 75 -1.03 -11.75 10.78
C THR A 75 -2.38 -11.83 10.06
N ARG A 76 -3.05 -10.69 9.84
CA ARG A 76 -4.32 -10.65 9.11
C ARG A 76 -4.15 -11.12 7.66
N ILE A 77 -3.12 -10.62 6.97
CA ILE A 77 -2.83 -11.03 5.59
C ILE A 77 -2.42 -12.51 5.57
N ASP A 78 -1.61 -12.95 6.53
CA ASP A 78 -1.21 -14.36 6.61
C ASP A 78 -2.41 -15.29 6.76
N LEU A 79 -3.32 -15.00 7.70
CA LEU A 79 -4.56 -15.75 7.89
C LEU A 79 -5.41 -15.77 6.62
N ALA A 80 -5.57 -14.63 5.96
CA ALA A 80 -6.35 -14.53 4.73
C ALA A 80 -5.71 -15.32 3.57
N VAL A 81 -4.38 -15.32 3.45
CA VAL A 81 -3.68 -16.17 2.49
C VAL A 81 -3.91 -17.66 2.78
N HIS A 82 -3.87 -18.06 4.05
CA HIS A 82 -4.03 -19.45 4.46
C HIS A 82 -5.49 -19.94 4.29
N ALA A 83 -6.45 -19.02 4.37
CA ALA A 83 -7.87 -19.30 4.15
C ALA A 83 -8.23 -19.53 2.66
N GLY A 84 -7.29 -19.34 1.73
CA GLY A 84 -7.53 -19.56 0.29
C GLY A 84 -8.63 -18.65 -0.25
N ASP A 85 -9.65 -19.24 -0.88
CA ASP A 85 -10.77 -18.50 -1.51
C ASP A 85 -11.60 -17.71 -0.48
N GLU A 86 -11.70 -18.22 0.75
CA GLU A 86 -12.38 -17.54 1.85
C GLU A 86 -11.59 -16.32 2.37
N GLY A 87 -10.29 -16.23 2.06
CA GLY A 87 -9.44 -15.09 2.39
C GLY A 87 -9.93 -13.75 1.82
N ALA A 88 -10.63 -13.80 0.69
CA ALA A 88 -11.24 -12.61 0.09
C ALA A 88 -12.37 -12.03 0.96
N ARG A 89 -12.98 -12.83 1.84
CA ARG A 89 -14.03 -12.38 2.78
C ARG A 89 -13.46 -11.75 4.05
N LEU A 90 -12.17 -11.96 4.33
CA LEU A 90 -11.47 -11.37 5.47
C LEU A 90 -10.92 -9.97 5.19
N MET A 91 -11.41 -9.33 4.13
CA MET A 91 -11.03 -7.99 3.71
C MET A 91 -11.22 -7.00 4.88
N PRO A 92 -10.15 -6.32 5.31
CA PRO A 92 -10.27 -5.28 6.32
C PRO A 92 -10.88 -4.00 5.74
N ASN A 93 -11.16 -3.03 6.60
CA ASN A 93 -11.60 -1.71 6.13
C ASN A 93 -10.48 -1.01 5.30
N PRO A 94 -10.84 -0.04 4.45
CA PRO A 94 -9.89 0.66 3.58
C PRO A 94 -8.70 1.31 4.32
N PHE A 95 -8.94 1.89 5.49
CA PHE A 95 -7.89 2.55 6.29
C PHE A 95 -6.82 1.55 6.75
N ILE A 96 -7.24 0.35 7.17
CA ILE A 96 -6.32 -0.72 7.54
C ILE A 96 -5.57 -1.23 6.30
N MET A 97 -6.21 -1.29 5.13
CA MET A 97 -5.52 -1.66 3.88
C MET A 97 -4.42 -0.66 3.54
N ASP A 98 -4.67 0.64 3.68
CA ASP A 98 -3.66 1.69 3.48
C ASP A 98 -2.49 1.53 4.44
N THR A 99 -2.79 1.28 5.71
CA THR A 99 -1.76 1.00 6.73
C THR A 99 -0.90 -0.20 6.32
N LEU A 100 -1.52 -1.27 5.81
CA LEU A 100 -0.81 -2.47 5.35
C LEU A 100 0.06 -2.17 4.12
N ASN A 101 -0.44 -1.42 3.14
CA ASN A 101 0.31 -1.03 1.93
C ASN A 101 1.54 -0.17 2.25
N ASN A 102 1.48 0.63 3.30
CA ASN A 102 2.62 1.43 3.77
C ASN A 102 3.69 0.59 4.50
N SER A 103 3.33 -0.61 4.98
CA SER A 103 4.21 -1.51 5.73
C SER A 103 4.92 -2.58 4.90
N VAL A 104 4.75 -2.55 3.57
CA VAL A 104 5.37 -3.49 2.64
C VAL A 104 6.89 -3.36 2.69
N VAL A 105 7.57 -4.51 2.85
CA VAL A 105 9.03 -4.61 2.86
C VAL A 105 9.51 -5.59 1.79
N ASP A 106 10.72 -5.39 1.27
CA ASP A 106 11.42 -6.30 0.35
C ASP A 106 10.62 -6.72 -0.90
N LEU A 107 9.68 -5.88 -1.35
CA LEU A 107 8.90 -6.14 -2.56
C LEU A 107 9.70 -5.73 -3.81
N PRO A 108 9.88 -6.63 -4.80
CA PRO A 108 10.61 -6.30 -6.03
C PRO A 108 9.79 -5.38 -6.94
N ALA A 109 10.44 -4.80 -7.95
CA ALA A 109 9.84 -3.79 -8.83
C ALA A 109 8.56 -4.27 -9.52
N GLU A 110 8.50 -5.52 -9.95
CA GLU A 110 7.33 -6.12 -10.59
C GLU A 110 6.14 -6.19 -9.62
N GLY A 111 6.42 -6.48 -8.34
CA GLY A 111 5.42 -6.48 -7.28
C GLY A 111 4.87 -5.09 -7.01
N TRP A 112 5.75 -4.08 -6.96
CA TRP A 112 5.34 -2.69 -6.82
C TRP A 112 4.49 -2.20 -7.98
N GLN A 113 4.88 -2.52 -9.22
CA GLN A 113 4.10 -2.18 -10.41
C GLN A 113 2.69 -2.78 -10.35
N LYS A 114 2.58 -4.04 -9.91
CA LYS A 114 1.28 -4.70 -9.74
C LYS A 114 0.43 -4.01 -8.68
N LEU A 115 0.99 -3.72 -7.51
CA LEU A 115 0.29 -3.01 -6.44
C LEU A 115 -0.18 -1.62 -6.91
N HIS A 116 0.69 -0.86 -7.57
CA HIS A 116 0.36 0.45 -8.12
C HIS A 116 -0.72 0.37 -9.20
N GLY A 117 -0.69 -0.65 -10.07
CA GLY A 117 -1.75 -0.89 -11.05
C GLY A 117 -3.10 -1.15 -10.39
N CYS A 118 -3.13 -1.90 -9.29
CA CYS A 118 -4.35 -2.15 -8.50
C CYS A 118 -4.87 -0.85 -7.84
N LEU A 119 -3.99 0.04 -7.40
CA LEU A 119 -4.34 1.34 -6.81
C LEU A 119 -4.82 2.36 -7.87
N LEU A 120 -4.16 2.39 -9.05
CA LEU A 120 -4.43 3.34 -10.13
C LEU A 120 -5.64 2.96 -10.98
N ARG A 121 -5.91 1.66 -11.15
CA ARG A 121 -7.09 1.19 -11.91
C ARG A 121 -8.41 1.64 -11.27
N SER A 122 -8.37 2.08 -10.02
CA SER A 122 -9.50 2.63 -9.27
C SER A 122 -9.58 4.16 -9.32
N ALA A 123 -8.62 4.84 -9.95
CA ALA A 123 -8.76 6.25 -10.27
C ALA A 123 -9.61 6.37 -11.55
N PRO A 124 -10.64 7.23 -11.59
CA PRO A 124 -11.39 7.46 -12.81
C PRO A 124 -10.43 7.92 -13.91
N PRO A 125 -10.64 7.51 -15.18
CA PRO A 125 -9.84 8.03 -16.28
C PRO A 125 -10.02 9.55 -16.31
N SER A 126 -8.95 10.30 -16.05
CA SER A 126 -8.91 11.74 -16.28
C SER A 126 -9.26 12.00 -17.76
N PRO A 127 -10.27 12.82 -18.09
CA PRO A 127 -10.66 13.11 -19.46
C PRO A 127 -9.69 14.14 -20.05
N THR A 128 -8.48 13.75 -20.42
CA THR A 128 -7.59 14.58 -21.22
C THR A 128 -6.87 13.74 -22.27
N GLU A 129 -7.61 13.30 -23.27
CA GLU A 129 -7.06 12.95 -24.58
C GLU A 129 -7.85 13.76 -25.63
N PRO A 130 -7.25 14.80 -26.24
CA PRO A 130 -7.86 15.46 -27.39
C PRO A 130 -7.88 14.49 -28.57
N LYS A 131 -9.10 14.09 -28.97
CA LYS A 131 -9.43 13.37 -30.21
C LYS A 131 -8.48 13.79 -31.35
N PRO A 132 -7.70 12.88 -31.96
CA PRO A 132 -7.02 13.20 -33.20
C PRO A 132 -8.08 13.38 -34.28
N LYS A 133 -8.35 14.64 -34.65
CA LYS A 133 -9.10 15.00 -35.84
C LYS A 133 -8.33 14.44 -37.03
N ARG A 134 -8.77 13.29 -37.56
CA ARG A 134 -8.32 12.82 -38.87
C ARG A 134 -8.85 13.82 -39.90
N GLY A 135 -8.05 14.84 -40.20
CA GLY A 135 -8.22 15.67 -41.37
C GLY A 135 -7.93 14.82 -42.59
N PHE A 136 -8.98 14.35 -43.26
CA PHE A 136 -8.86 13.79 -44.60
C PHE A 136 -9.21 14.90 -45.59
N TRP A 137 -8.15 15.50 -46.14
CA TRP A 137 -8.24 16.53 -47.16
C TRP A 137 -8.90 16.00 -48.44
N ARG A 138 -9.51 16.94 -49.15
CA ARG A 138 -10.39 16.82 -50.32
C ARG A 138 -9.82 16.01 -51.48
N SER A 139 -10.71 15.38 -52.26
CA SER A 139 -10.51 15.29 -53.72
C SER A 139 -11.81 15.09 -54.50
N ARG A 140 -11.87 15.79 -55.65
CA ARG A 140 -12.73 15.67 -56.85
C ARG A 140 -14.15 16.25 -56.84
N HIS A 141 -14.31 17.35 -57.58
CA HIS A 141 -14.88 17.27 -58.94
C HIS A 141 -14.24 18.31 -59.86
#